data_AF-A0A1J3CR26-F1
#
_entry.id   AF-A0A1J3CR26-F1
#
_cell.length_a   1.000
_cell.length_b   1.000
_cell.length_c   1.000
_cell.angle_alpha   90.00
_cell.angle_beta   90.00
_cell.angle_gamma   90.00
#
_symmetry.space_group_name_H-M   'P 1'
#
loop_
_entity.id
_entity.type
_entity.pdbx_description
1 polymer ?
#
loop_
_entity_poly.entity_id
_entity_poly.type
_entity_poly.pdbx_seq_one_letter_code
_entity_poly.pdbx_strand_id
1 'polypeptide(L)'
;FADVCFREFGDDVKFWTTIDEANIFAIGGYSQGIVAPGHCSSTKFINCSTGNSSTEPYIVGHNMLLAHASVSKLYRLKYKS
;
A
#
# COMPACT_ATOMS: atom_id res chain seq x y z
N PHE A 1 -9.38 7.13 6.50
CA PHE A 1 -10.02 5.91 5.99
C PHE A 1 -10.20 4.88 7.10
N ALA A 2 -9.14 4.22 7.58
CA ALA A 2 -9.26 3.14 8.56
C ALA A 2 -10.06 3.48 9.85
N ASP A 3 -9.91 4.69 10.40
CA ASP A 3 -10.70 5.15 11.57
C ASP A 3 -12.21 5.06 11.32
N VAL A 4 -12.66 5.42 10.11
CA VAL A 4 -14.06 5.32 9.71
C VAL A 4 -14.45 3.85 9.62
N CYS A 5 -13.68 3.01 8.93
CA CYS A 5 -13.98 1.58 8.83
C CYS A 5 -14.11 0.90 10.20
N PHE A 6 -13.21 1.20 11.14
CA PHE A 6 -13.28 0.64 12.49
C PHE A 6 -14.49 1.17 13.27
N ARG A 7 -14.82 2.46 13.12
CA ARG A 7 -15.99 3.04 13.79
C ARG A 7 -17.31 2.48 13.25
N GLU A 8 -17.44 2.34 11.94
CA GLU A 8 -18.72 1.96 11.32
C GLU A 8 -18.94 0.44 11.32
N PHE A 9 -17.88 -0.38 11.29
CA PHE A 9 -17.99 -1.84 11.13
C PHE A 9 -17.31 -2.66 12.25
N GLY A 10 -16.61 -2.02 13.19
CA GLY A 10 -15.85 -2.70 14.24
C GLY A 10 -16.70 -3.50 15.24
N ASP A 11 -18.00 -3.23 15.29
CA ASP A 11 -18.94 -3.97 16.14
C ASP A 11 -19.14 -5.42 15.65
N ASP A 12 -19.06 -5.67 14.34
CA ASP A 12 -19.19 -7.00 13.75
C ASP A 12 -17.86 -7.56 13.22
N VAL A 13 -17.00 -6.71 12.64
CA VAL A 13 -15.74 -7.12 12.01
C VAL A 13 -14.61 -7.13 13.05
N LYS A 14 -14.12 -8.33 13.39
CA LYS A 14 -13.09 -8.52 14.44
C LYS A 14 -11.67 -8.78 13.91
N PHE A 15 -11.56 -9.13 12.63
CA PHE A 15 -10.28 -9.40 11.97
C PHE A 15 -10.09 -8.43 10.80
N TRP A 16 -8.95 -7.76 10.79
CA TRP A 16 -8.67 -6.68 9.85
C TRP A 16 -7.33 -6.92 9.15
N THR A 17 -7.36 -6.86 7.81
CA THR A 17 -6.17 -6.69 6.97
C THR A 17 -6.09 -5.22 6.54
N THR A 18 -4.91 -4.63 6.58
CA THR A 18 -4.72 -3.20 6.32
C THR A 18 -4.31 -2.93 4.87
N ILE A 19 -3.27 -3.62 4.41
CA ILE A 19 -2.74 -3.53 3.04
C ILE A 19 -2.53 -4.96 2.59
N ASP A 20 -3.13 -5.31 1.46
CA ASP A 20 -2.95 -6.60 0.82
C ASP A 20 -1.71 -6.58 -0.08
N GLU A 21 -0.95 -7.68 -0.08
CA GLU A 21 0.22 -7.91 -0.94
C GLU A 21 1.11 -6.68 -1.23
N ALA A 22 1.55 -5.97 -0.20
CA ALA A 22 2.29 -4.71 -0.33
C ALA A 22 3.52 -4.80 -1.26
N ASN A 23 4.21 -5.95 -1.28
CA ASN A 23 5.33 -6.22 -2.17
C ASN A 23 4.91 -6.31 -3.64
N ILE A 24 3.79 -6.98 -3.93
CA ILE A 24 3.26 -7.13 -5.29
C ILE A 24 2.79 -5.77 -5.80
N PHE A 25 2.12 -4.97 -4.96
CA PHE A 25 1.72 -3.62 -5.36
C PHE A 25 2.93 -2.73 -5.65
N ALA A 26 3.94 -2.71 -4.77
CA ALA A 26 5.13 -1.87 -4.97
C ALA A 26 5.90 -2.27 -6.24
N ILE A 27 6.11 -3.57 -6.46
CA ILE A 27 6.86 -4.07 -7.62
C ILE A 27 6.02 -3.94 -8.89
N GLY A 28 4.80 -4.45 -8.89
CA GLY A 28 3.94 -4.46 -10.06
C GLY A 28 3.54 -3.05 -10.52
N GLY A 29 3.25 -2.15 -9.58
CA GLY A 29 2.74 -0.80 -9.87
C GLY A 29 3.82 0.25 -10.10
N TYR A 30 5.03 0.08 -9.53
CA TYR A 30 6.09 1.10 -9.54
C TYR A 30 7.46 0.59 -9.99
N SER A 31 7.60 -0.70 -10.32
CA SER A 31 8.82 -1.25 -10.92
C SER A 31 8.56 -1.80 -12.31
N GLN A 32 7.58 -2.71 -12.44
CA GLN A 32 7.24 -3.39 -13.69
C GLN A 32 6.18 -2.65 -14.50
N GLY A 33 5.37 -1.80 -13.86
CA GLY A 33 4.29 -1.04 -14.49
C GLY A 33 3.15 -1.89 -15.04
N ILE A 34 2.96 -3.11 -14.55
CA ILE A 34 1.95 -4.08 -15.05
C ILE A 34 0.60 -3.99 -14.34
N VAL A 35 0.54 -3.30 -13.20
CA VAL A 35 -0.70 -2.94 -12.50
C VAL A 35 -0.75 -1.44 -12.26
N ALA A 36 -1.92 -0.91 -11.91
CA ALA A 36 -2.05 0.53 -11.60
C ALA A 36 -1.07 0.96 -10.49
N PRO A 37 -0.45 2.16 -10.58
CA PRO A 37 -0.66 3.18 -11.62
C PRO A 37 0.15 2.97 -12.91
N GLY A 38 0.92 1.89 -13.02
CA GLY A 38 1.70 1.59 -14.23
C GLY A 38 3.02 2.36 -14.32
N HIS A 39 3.58 2.78 -13.19
CA HIS A 39 4.87 3.46 -13.15
C HIS A 39 6.02 2.47 -13.35
N CYS A 40 6.96 2.83 -14.22
CA CYS A 40 8.19 2.08 -14.44
C CYS A 40 9.22 2.94 -15.19
N SER A 41 10.48 2.53 -15.16
CA SER A 41 11.54 3.12 -15.98
C SER A 41 11.51 2.57 -17.39
N SER A 42 11.48 3.46 -18.37
CA SER A 42 11.62 3.06 -19.78
C SER A 42 12.97 2.43 -20.05
N THR A 43 12.97 1.32 -20.77
CA THR A 43 14.15 0.60 -21.25
C THR A 43 14.11 0.51 -22.78
N LYS A 44 15.12 -0.12 -23.38
CA LYS A 44 15.11 -0.40 -24.83
C LYS A 44 13.90 -1.24 -25.28
N PHE A 45 13.32 -2.04 -24.39
CA PHE A 45 12.26 -3.00 -24.69
C PHE A 45 10.90 -2.64 -24.06
N ILE A 46 10.89 -1.72 -23.10
CA ILE A 46 9.69 -1.34 -22.35
C ILE A 46 9.56 0.18 -22.40
N ASN A 47 8.42 0.68 -22.89
CA ASN A 47 8.15 2.11 -22.94
C ASN A 47 7.12 2.48 -21.87
N CYS A 48 7.60 2.98 -20.74
CA CYS A 48 6.78 3.47 -19.63
C CYS A 48 6.50 4.96 -19.82
N SER A 49 5.30 5.41 -19.46
CA SER A 49 4.94 6.83 -19.56
C SER A 49 5.62 7.69 -18.49
N THR A 50 5.87 7.12 -17.31
CA THR A 50 6.45 7.80 -16.15
C THR A 50 6.97 6.78 -15.14
N GLY A 51 7.83 7.23 -14.22
CA GLY A 51 8.25 6.48 -13.05
C GLY A 51 9.76 6.23 -12.96
N ASN A 52 10.18 5.68 -11.82
CA ASN A 52 11.56 5.27 -11.58
C ASN A 52 11.61 3.94 -10.82
N SER A 53 11.84 2.85 -11.57
CA SER A 53 11.86 1.48 -11.04
C SER A 53 12.96 1.23 -10.00
N SER A 54 13.98 2.09 -9.93
CA SER A 54 15.09 1.97 -8.97
C SER A 54 14.79 2.65 -7.63
N THR A 55 13.78 3.51 -7.54
CA THR A 55 13.49 4.29 -6.32
C THR A 55 12.04 4.21 -5.87
N GLU A 56 11.07 4.30 -6.78
CA GLU A 56 9.64 4.38 -6.45
C GLU A 56 9.12 3.16 -5.69
N PRO A 57 9.48 1.90 -6.02
CA PRO A 57 9.01 0.74 -5.26
C PRO A 57 9.38 0.82 -3.77
N TYR A 58 10.56 1.35 -3.45
CA TYR A 58 11.02 1.50 -2.07
C TYR A 58 10.30 2.64 -1.34
N ILE A 59 10.07 3.77 -2.02
CA ILE A 59 9.31 4.90 -1.47
C ILE A 59 7.87 4.46 -1.14
N VAL A 60 7.23 3.78 -2.09
CA VAL A 60 5.86 3.28 -1.93
C VAL A 60 5.80 2.23 -0.82
N GLY A 61 6.71 1.26 -0.82
CA GLY A 61 6.79 0.24 0.24
C GLY A 61 7.02 0.86 1.63
N HIS A 62 7.89 1.86 1.75
CA HIS A 62 8.13 2.57 3.00
C HIS A 62 6.86 3.27 3.51
N ASN A 63 6.16 3.98 2.63
CA ASN A 63 4.92 4.66 2.98
C ASN A 63 3.79 3.68 3.37
N MET A 64 3.71 2.52 2.71
CA MET A 64 2.79 1.46 3.12
C MET A 64 3.08 0.95 4.53
N LEU A 65 4.35 0.74 4.88
CA LEU A 65 4.73 0.32 6.23
C LEU A 65 4.36 1.37 7.28
N LEU A 66 4.58 2.66 7.00
CA LEU A 66 4.19 3.76 7.88
C LEU A 66 2.66 3.85 8.04
N ALA A 67 1.91 3.70 6.95
CA ALA A 67 0.45 3.67 6.97
C ALA A 67 -0.07 2.47 7.78
N HIS A 68 0.47 1.27 7.54
CA HIS A 68 0.17 0.06 8.30
C HIS A 68 0.42 0.27 9.81
N ALA A 69 1.60 0.76 10.19
CA ALA A 69 1.96 0.99 11.58
C ALA A 69 1.03 2.02 12.26
N SER A 70 0.68 3.09 11.54
CA SER A 70 -0.24 4.13 12.02
C SER A 70 -1.65 3.56 12.26
N VAL A 71 -2.16 2.77 11.32
CA VAL A 71 -3.49 2.13 11.44
C VAL A 71 -3.49 1.06 12.54
N SER A 72 -2.45 0.25 12.64
CA SER A 72 -2.30 -0.76 13.70
C SER A 72 -2.24 -0.11 15.09
N LYS A 73 -1.50 0.99 15.24
CA LYS A 73 -1.47 1.78 16.48
C LYS A 73 -2.84 2.35 16.81
N LEU A 74 -3.55 2.92 15.84
CA LEU A 74 -4.90 3.46 16.03
C LEU A 74 -5.88 2.38 16.49
N TYR A 75 -5.90 1.24 15.80
CA TYR A 75 -6.78 0.12 16.15
C TYR A 75 -6.52 -0.34 17.58
N ARG A 76 -5.25 -0.54 17.96
CA ARG A 76 -4.88 -1.00 19.30
C ARG A 76 -5.28 -0.03 20.40
N LEU A 77 -5.17 1.28 20.17
CA LEU A 77 -5.41 2.29 21.20
C LEU A 77 -6.88 2.66 21.36
N LYS A 78 -7.69 2.55 20.30
CA LYS A 78 -9.05 3.07 20.27
C LYS A 78 -10.14 2.01 20.07
N TYR A 79 -9.83 0.87 19.47
CA TYR A 79 -10.83 -0.09 18.99
C TYR A 79 -10.62 -1.53 19.48
N LYS A 80 -9.39 -1.90 19.83
CA LYS A 80 -9.07 -3.22 20.39
C LYS A 80 -9.18 -3.16 21.92
N SER A 81 -10.24 -3.75 22.45
CA SER A 81 -10.37 -4.09 23.88
C SER A 81 -9.61 -5.36 24.22
#